data_AF-A0AA45MQA2-F1
#
_entry.id   AF-A0AA45MQA2-F1
#
_cell.length_a   1.000
_cell.length_b   1.000
_cell.length_c   1.000
_cell.angle_alpha   90.00
_cell.angle_beta   90.00
_cell.angle_gamma   90.00
#
_symmetry.space_group_name_H-M   'P 1'
#
loop_
_entity.id
_entity.type
_entity.pdbx_description
1 polymer ?
#
loop_
_entity_poly.entity_id
_entity_poly.type
_entity_poly.pdbx_seq_one_letter_code
_entity_poly.pdbx_strand_id
1 'polypeptide(L)'
;MSTLLLAMALSAGAASANALSENFDGGVPSGWTVVNNSNPLGDAAWFQGNPMAFNAQQGAPNSYIGAAWTSGKDVSAISNWLILPTSTYHNGDTLSFYTRTVESSPFPDRLEVRFSNVGGVNVGGAADSVGSFSSLLLSVNPGQDTGVYPDAWTKYSVTLNGLSGATNGAFAFHYSLDDGGPNGTRSNLIGIDTVSITAVPEPSTYLMLGAGLGLVGLARKRKAKAA
;
A
#
# COMPACT_ATOMS: atom_id res chain seq x y z
N MET A 1 -14.31 56.37 -13.35
CA MET A 1 -14.03 55.26 -12.41
C MET A 1 -14.35 53.97 -13.13
N SER A 2 -13.34 53.27 -13.66
CA SER A 2 -13.53 52.03 -14.42
C SER A 2 -13.03 50.87 -13.56
N THR A 3 -13.96 50.07 -13.05
CA THR A 3 -13.69 48.96 -12.14
C THR A 3 -13.32 47.73 -12.96
N LEU A 4 -12.03 47.40 -13.02
CA LEU A 4 -11.57 46.15 -13.65
C LEU A 4 -11.74 45.01 -12.65
N LEU A 5 -12.75 44.15 -12.83
CA LEU A 5 -12.86 42.88 -12.10
C LEU A 5 -11.85 41.90 -12.69
N LEU A 6 -10.84 41.52 -11.91
CA LEU A 6 -9.93 40.42 -12.21
C LEU A 6 -10.54 39.13 -11.66
N ALA A 7 -11.14 38.32 -12.53
CA ALA A 7 -11.58 36.98 -12.17
C ALA A 7 -10.36 36.06 -12.00
N MET A 8 -10.01 35.73 -10.76
CA MET A 8 -9.07 34.65 -10.46
C MET A 8 -9.80 33.32 -10.65
N ALA A 9 -9.57 32.66 -11.78
CA ALA A 9 -9.93 31.25 -11.94
C ALA A 9 -8.94 30.42 -11.11
N LEU A 10 -9.40 29.87 -9.98
CA LEU A 10 -8.67 28.81 -9.28
C LEU A 10 -8.75 27.54 -10.14
N SER A 11 -7.68 27.21 -10.85
CA SER A 11 -7.51 25.85 -11.37
C SER A 11 -7.32 24.91 -10.18
N ALA A 12 -8.32 24.07 -9.90
CA ALA A 12 -8.17 22.98 -8.94
C ALA A 12 -7.07 22.04 -9.45
N GLY A 13 -5.90 22.04 -8.79
CA GLY A 13 -4.89 21.01 -9.03
C GLY A 13 -5.48 19.66 -8.65
N ALA A 14 -5.23 18.64 -9.47
CA ALA A 14 -5.58 17.27 -9.12
C ALA A 14 -4.88 16.93 -7.79
N ALA A 15 -5.68 16.65 -6.75
CA ALA A 15 -5.14 16.25 -5.47
C ALA A 15 -4.39 14.92 -5.63
N SER A 16 -3.19 14.84 -5.03
CA SER A 16 -2.47 13.57 -4.88
C SER A 16 -3.28 12.58 -4.03
N ALA A 17 -2.87 11.31 -4.00
CA ALA A 17 -3.53 10.28 -3.21
C ALA A 17 -3.82 10.82 -1.81
N ASN A 18 -5.04 10.61 -1.31
CA ASN A 18 -5.33 10.96 0.07
C ASN A 18 -4.33 10.22 0.96
N ALA A 19 -3.67 10.95 1.86
CA ALA A 19 -2.82 10.33 2.86
C ALA A 19 -3.64 9.24 3.57
N LEU A 20 -3.10 8.02 3.59
CA LEU A 20 -3.71 6.86 4.23
C LEU A 20 -2.91 6.55 5.49
N SER A 21 -3.61 6.22 6.57
CA SER A 21 -3.03 5.59 7.75
C SER A 21 -4.00 4.52 8.22
N GLU A 22 -3.54 3.28 8.31
CA GLU A 22 -4.33 2.12 8.67
C GLU A 22 -3.58 1.26 9.71
N ASN A 23 -4.24 1.00 10.84
CA ASN A 23 -3.70 0.23 11.97
C ASN A 23 -4.52 -1.05 12.23
N PHE A 24 -5.49 -1.37 11.38
CA PHE A 24 -6.29 -2.60 11.42
C PHE A 24 -7.00 -2.87 12.75
N ASP A 25 -7.48 -1.81 13.43
CA ASP A 25 -8.24 -1.94 14.67
C ASP A 25 -9.52 -2.80 14.51
N GLY A 26 -10.04 -2.89 13.28
CA GLY A 26 -11.26 -3.62 12.92
C GLY A 26 -11.09 -4.73 11.88
N GLY A 27 -9.87 -5.19 11.59
CA GLY A 27 -9.62 -6.17 10.52
C GLY A 27 -9.48 -5.54 9.15
N VAL A 28 -9.94 -6.25 8.11
CA VAL A 28 -9.87 -5.76 6.72
C VAL A 28 -10.67 -4.46 6.63
N PRO A 29 -10.04 -3.32 6.28
CA PRO A 29 -10.73 -2.04 6.29
C PRO A 29 -11.79 -1.96 5.20
N SER A 30 -12.78 -1.10 5.41
CA SER A 30 -13.81 -0.85 4.39
C SER A 30 -13.19 -0.32 3.10
N GLY A 31 -13.61 -0.86 1.95
CA GLY A 31 -13.12 -0.50 0.63
C GLY A 31 -11.86 -1.27 0.18
N TRP A 32 -11.20 -1.99 1.09
CA TRP A 32 -10.12 -2.91 0.72
C TRP A 32 -10.73 -4.23 0.23
N THR A 33 -10.03 -4.92 -0.65
CA THR A 33 -10.51 -6.17 -1.26
C THR A 33 -9.55 -7.30 -0.96
N VAL A 34 -10.09 -8.46 -0.60
CA VAL A 34 -9.33 -9.70 -0.40
C VAL A 34 -9.63 -10.67 -1.54
N VAL A 35 -8.59 -11.21 -2.15
CA VAL A 35 -8.70 -12.26 -3.18
C VAL A 35 -7.72 -13.38 -2.86
N ASN A 36 -8.23 -14.59 -2.64
CA ASN A 36 -7.39 -15.75 -2.40
C ASN A 36 -7.45 -16.67 -3.63
N ASN A 37 -6.37 -16.64 -4.42
CA ASN A 37 -6.17 -17.48 -5.60
C ASN A 37 -5.26 -18.68 -5.28
N SER A 38 -5.03 -18.99 -4.00
CA SER A 38 -4.21 -20.13 -3.59
C SER A 38 -4.78 -21.44 -4.16
N ASN A 39 -3.90 -22.37 -4.49
CA ASN A 39 -4.30 -23.64 -5.08
C ASN A 39 -3.44 -24.81 -4.58
N PRO A 40 -4.02 -25.79 -3.87
CA PRO A 40 -5.43 -25.88 -3.44
C PRO A 40 -5.83 -24.74 -2.50
N LEU A 41 -7.09 -24.29 -2.60
CA LEU A 41 -7.63 -23.19 -1.79
C LEU A 41 -7.81 -23.62 -0.33
N GLY A 42 -7.36 -22.76 0.60
CA GLY A 42 -7.52 -22.96 2.04
C GLY A 42 -8.82 -22.38 2.61
N ASP A 43 -8.98 -22.53 3.92
CA ASP A 43 -10.21 -22.16 4.64
C ASP A 43 -10.24 -20.69 5.10
N ALA A 44 -9.12 -19.97 4.98
CA ALA A 44 -9.02 -18.57 5.37
C ALA A 44 -8.29 -17.73 4.31
N ALA A 45 -8.46 -16.41 4.38
CA ALA A 45 -7.71 -15.44 3.59
C ALA A 45 -7.02 -14.45 4.55
N TRP A 46 -6.94 -13.15 4.24
CA TRP A 46 -6.49 -12.15 5.21
C TRP A 46 -7.50 -12.02 6.38
N PHE A 47 -7.01 -11.95 7.62
CA PHE A 47 -7.83 -11.99 8.84
C PHE A 47 -7.32 -11.06 9.94
N GLN A 48 -8.16 -10.76 10.94
CA GLN A 48 -7.77 -9.93 12.09
C GLN A 48 -6.72 -10.61 12.97
N GLY A 49 -5.76 -9.84 13.47
CA GLY A 49 -4.63 -10.33 14.25
C GLY A 49 -5.00 -11.24 15.42
N ASN A 50 -4.14 -12.21 15.70
CA ASN A 50 -4.26 -13.16 16.81
C ASN A 50 -3.20 -12.87 17.89
N PRO A 51 -3.57 -12.26 19.03
CA PRO A 51 -2.64 -11.92 20.11
C PRO A 51 -1.94 -13.13 20.73
N MET A 52 -2.44 -14.35 20.54
CA MET A 52 -1.75 -15.56 21.00
C MET A 52 -0.48 -15.86 20.20
N ALA A 53 -0.36 -15.35 18.97
CA ALA A 53 0.85 -15.48 18.16
C ALA A 53 1.83 -14.34 18.45
N PHE A 54 1.37 -13.09 18.35
CA PHE A 54 2.09 -11.89 18.78
C PHE A 54 1.13 -10.70 18.87
N ASN A 55 1.52 -9.70 19.65
CA ASN A 55 0.77 -8.44 19.72
C ASN A 55 1.07 -7.54 18.50
N ALA A 56 0.09 -6.69 18.16
CA ALA A 56 0.20 -5.61 17.18
C ALA A 56 1.41 -4.71 17.42
N GLN A 57 1.86 -4.05 16.35
CA GLN A 57 2.94 -3.04 16.41
C GLN A 57 2.42 -1.76 17.07
N GLN A 58 1.16 -1.39 16.80
CA GLN A 58 0.47 -0.25 17.36
C GLN A 58 -1.01 -0.59 17.60
N GLY A 59 -1.62 0.01 18.63
CA GLY A 59 -3.04 -0.18 18.93
C GLY A 59 -3.31 -1.32 19.93
N ALA A 60 -4.50 -1.92 19.84
CA ALA A 60 -4.87 -3.05 20.68
C ALA A 60 -4.04 -4.30 20.30
N PRO A 61 -3.90 -5.31 21.17
CA PRO A 61 -3.08 -6.49 20.88
C PRO A 61 -3.39 -7.20 19.54
N ASN A 62 -4.64 -7.14 19.06
CA ASN A 62 -5.06 -7.73 17.79
C ASN A 62 -5.13 -6.74 16.62
N SER A 63 -4.77 -5.46 16.80
CA SER A 63 -4.79 -4.40 15.77
C SER A 63 -3.70 -4.59 14.72
N TYR A 64 -3.76 -5.68 13.96
CA TYR A 64 -2.92 -5.93 12.80
C TYR A 64 -3.67 -6.87 11.86
N ILE A 65 -3.33 -6.89 10.58
CA ILE A 65 -3.91 -7.85 9.63
C ILE A 65 -2.95 -9.02 9.41
N GLY A 66 -3.46 -10.24 9.48
CA GLY A 66 -2.70 -11.47 9.32
C GLY A 66 -3.00 -12.21 8.02
N ALA A 67 -2.02 -12.95 7.54
CA ALA A 67 -2.16 -14.00 6.54
C ALA A 67 -1.32 -15.21 6.96
N ALA A 68 -1.75 -16.42 6.63
CA ALA A 68 -1.11 -17.63 7.13
C ALA A 68 -1.15 -18.79 6.14
N TRP A 69 -0.50 -19.90 6.50
CA TRP A 69 -0.56 -21.20 5.83
C TRP A 69 -1.98 -21.67 5.52
N THR A 70 -2.97 -21.25 6.32
CA THR A 70 -4.40 -21.49 6.09
C THR A 70 -4.97 -20.81 4.83
N SER A 71 -4.18 -19.98 4.13
CA SER A 71 -4.52 -19.44 2.81
C SER A 71 -4.65 -20.56 1.77
N GLY A 72 -3.87 -21.63 1.93
CA GLY A 72 -3.91 -22.82 1.09
C GLY A 72 -4.36 -24.07 1.85
N LYS A 73 -4.55 -25.17 1.14
CA LYS A 73 -4.82 -26.51 1.68
C LYS A 73 -3.80 -27.51 1.15
N ASP A 74 -3.50 -28.53 1.95
CA ASP A 74 -2.48 -29.54 1.66
C ASP A 74 -1.12 -28.86 1.38
N VAL A 75 -0.46 -29.26 0.29
CA VAL A 75 0.64 -28.50 -0.31
C VAL A 75 0.01 -27.55 -1.33
N SER A 76 0.19 -26.25 -1.16
CA SER A 76 -0.49 -25.22 -1.93
C SER A 76 0.48 -24.16 -2.44
N ALA A 77 0.32 -23.78 -3.70
CA ALA A 77 0.82 -22.49 -4.16
C ALA A 77 -0.06 -21.40 -3.53
N ILE A 78 0.44 -20.73 -2.50
CA ILE A 78 -0.28 -19.66 -1.81
C ILE A 78 -0.23 -18.38 -2.67
N SER A 79 -1.38 -17.77 -2.85
CA SER A 79 -1.58 -16.51 -3.58
C SER A 79 -2.74 -15.75 -2.94
N ASN A 80 -2.45 -15.01 -1.88
CA ASN A 80 -3.46 -14.32 -1.07
C ASN A 80 -3.23 -12.82 -1.08
N TRP A 81 -4.19 -12.08 -1.66
CA TRP A 81 -4.08 -10.67 -1.99
C TRP A 81 -4.92 -9.83 -1.03
N LEU A 82 -4.32 -8.75 -0.52
CA LEU A 82 -4.99 -7.66 0.18
C LEU A 82 -4.77 -6.37 -0.63
N ILE A 83 -5.84 -5.89 -1.24
CA ILE A 83 -5.82 -4.85 -2.25
C ILE A 83 -6.40 -3.56 -1.65
N LEU A 84 -5.63 -2.48 -1.72
CA LEU A 84 -6.05 -1.17 -1.27
C LEU A 84 -7.05 -0.55 -2.27
N PRO A 85 -7.90 0.40 -1.82
CA PRO A 85 -8.77 1.14 -2.72
C PRO A 85 -8.00 1.82 -3.84
N THR A 86 -8.66 1.94 -4.99
CA THR A 86 -8.13 2.70 -6.13
C THR A 86 -8.03 4.19 -5.75
N SER A 87 -6.90 4.82 -6.07
CA SER A 87 -6.65 6.24 -5.84
C SER A 87 -5.75 6.82 -6.94
N THR A 88 -5.58 8.13 -6.95
CA THR A 88 -4.68 8.81 -7.88
C THR A 88 -3.29 8.94 -7.28
N TYR A 89 -2.31 8.29 -7.87
CA TYR A 89 -0.92 8.27 -7.39
C TYR A 89 0.03 9.01 -8.33
N HIS A 90 1.13 9.48 -7.77
CA HIS A 90 2.18 10.22 -8.45
C HIS A 90 3.57 9.61 -8.18
N ASN A 91 4.53 9.93 -9.05
CA ASN A 91 5.93 9.60 -8.78
C ASN A 91 6.39 10.31 -7.50
N GLY A 92 7.02 9.57 -6.59
CA GLY A 92 7.44 10.04 -5.27
C GLY A 92 6.49 9.66 -4.13
N ASP A 93 5.25 9.28 -4.41
CA ASP A 93 4.35 8.74 -3.40
C ASP A 93 4.96 7.51 -2.75
N THR A 94 4.83 7.39 -1.43
CA THR A 94 5.51 6.34 -0.66
C THR A 94 4.50 5.54 0.16
N LEU A 95 4.51 4.21 0.00
CA LEU A 95 3.82 3.26 0.86
C LEU A 95 4.81 2.75 1.91
N SER A 96 4.45 2.82 3.19
CA SER A 96 5.23 2.22 4.28
C SER A 96 4.34 1.36 5.18
N PHE A 97 4.92 0.34 5.79
CA PHE A 97 4.20 -0.61 6.66
C PHE A 97 5.18 -1.35 7.55
N TYR A 98 4.68 -1.95 8.63
CA TYR A 98 5.44 -2.89 9.45
C TYR A 98 4.99 -4.32 9.14
N THR A 99 5.92 -5.25 9.16
CA THR A 99 5.60 -6.67 9.07
C THR A 99 6.49 -7.53 9.95
N ARG A 100 5.96 -8.68 10.34
CA ARG A 100 6.71 -9.75 11.02
C ARG A 100 6.09 -11.12 10.77
N THR A 101 6.86 -12.17 11.00
CA THR A 101 6.38 -13.53 11.29
C THR A 101 6.51 -13.83 12.78
N VAL A 102 6.23 -15.07 13.18
CA VAL A 102 6.44 -15.56 14.55
C VAL A 102 7.93 -15.71 14.88
N GLU A 103 8.29 -15.55 16.15
CA GLU A 103 9.67 -15.66 16.63
C GLU A 103 10.28 -17.02 16.27
N SER A 104 11.51 -17.00 15.70
CA SER A 104 12.22 -18.21 15.29
C SER A 104 11.41 -19.15 14.38
N SER A 105 10.57 -18.60 13.48
CA SER A 105 9.76 -19.40 12.54
C SER A 105 10.66 -20.36 11.74
N PRO A 106 10.37 -21.68 11.76
CA PRO A 106 11.14 -22.65 10.97
C PRO A 106 10.75 -22.62 9.48
N PHE A 107 9.60 -22.01 9.15
CA PHE A 107 9.09 -21.90 7.79
C PHE A 107 9.34 -20.49 7.24
N PRO A 108 9.79 -20.37 5.99
CA PRO A 108 9.91 -19.08 5.33
C PRO A 108 8.52 -18.54 4.97
N ASP A 109 8.37 -17.23 5.13
CA ASP A 109 7.27 -16.44 4.59
C ASP A 109 7.78 -15.52 3.48
N ARG A 110 6.92 -15.12 2.53
CA ARG A 110 7.21 -14.08 1.53
C ARG A 110 6.02 -13.16 1.37
N LEU A 111 6.31 -11.86 1.32
CA LEU A 111 5.32 -10.82 1.10
C LEU A 111 5.80 -9.90 -0.01
N GLU A 112 4.95 -9.68 -1.01
CA GLU A 112 5.20 -8.72 -2.07
C GLU A 112 4.33 -7.49 -1.91
N VAL A 113 4.87 -6.33 -2.29
CA VAL A 113 4.10 -5.12 -2.56
C VAL A 113 4.04 -4.94 -4.07
N ARG A 114 2.83 -4.87 -4.61
CA ARG A 114 2.59 -4.72 -6.04
C ARG A 114 1.69 -3.52 -6.32
N PHE A 115 1.76 -3.03 -7.56
CA PHE A 115 0.98 -1.89 -8.01
C PHE A 115 0.29 -2.16 -9.34
N SER A 116 -0.96 -1.71 -9.45
CA SER A 116 -1.73 -1.66 -10.69
C SER A 116 -1.79 -0.22 -11.20
N ASN A 117 -1.33 -0.01 -12.43
CA ASN A 117 -1.40 1.29 -13.13
C ASN A 117 -2.79 1.61 -13.70
N VAL A 118 -3.78 0.73 -13.49
CA VAL A 118 -5.16 0.91 -13.93
C VAL A 118 -6.16 0.85 -12.78
N GLY A 119 -5.66 0.66 -11.55
CA GLY A 119 -6.47 0.45 -10.36
C GLY A 119 -7.24 -0.87 -10.39
N GLY A 120 -8.36 -0.91 -9.68
CA GLY A 120 -9.23 -2.07 -9.56
C GLY A 120 -8.63 -3.19 -8.70
N VAL A 121 -9.20 -4.39 -8.87
CA VAL A 121 -8.92 -5.57 -8.03
C VAL A 121 -8.56 -6.81 -8.85
N ASN A 122 -8.30 -6.65 -10.15
CA ASN A 122 -8.02 -7.78 -11.03
C ASN A 122 -6.60 -8.30 -10.79
N VAL A 123 -6.50 -9.43 -10.09
CA VAL A 123 -5.26 -10.19 -9.83
C VAL A 123 -5.14 -11.45 -10.71
N GLY A 124 -6.09 -11.67 -11.64
CA GLY A 124 -6.23 -12.94 -12.36
C GLY A 124 -6.98 -14.00 -11.55
N GLY A 125 -6.90 -15.26 -11.97
CA GLY A 125 -7.66 -16.38 -11.40
C GLY A 125 -6.86 -17.64 -11.06
N ALA A 126 -5.53 -17.57 -11.15
CA ALA A 126 -4.61 -18.67 -10.81
C ALA A 126 -3.59 -18.20 -9.77
N ALA A 127 -2.97 -19.14 -9.05
CA ALA A 127 -2.02 -18.82 -7.97
C ALA A 127 -0.80 -18.00 -8.46
N ASP A 128 -0.34 -18.25 -9.69
CA ASP A 128 0.78 -17.55 -10.34
C ASP A 128 0.37 -16.28 -11.10
N SER A 129 -0.93 -16.01 -11.20
CA SER A 129 -1.43 -14.82 -11.89
C SER A 129 -1.33 -13.57 -11.01
N VAL A 130 -1.02 -12.45 -11.64
CA VAL A 130 -0.91 -11.13 -10.97
C VAL A 130 -1.87 -10.08 -11.56
N GLY A 131 -2.58 -10.44 -12.63
CA GLY A 131 -3.53 -9.56 -13.33
C GLY A 131 -2.93 -8.19 -13.64
N SER A 132 -3.62 -7.15 -13.17
CA SER A 132 -3.22 -5.75 -13.34
C SER A 132 -2.07 -5.31 -12.43
N PHE A 133 -1.73 -6.08 -11.40
CA PHE A 133 -0.68 -5.79 -10.41
C PHE A 133 0.71 -6.27 -10.88
N SER A 134 1.05 -5.97 -12.13
CA SER A 134 2.28 -6.44 -12.78
C SER A 134 3.55 -5.70 -12.33
N SER A 135 3.43 -4.52 -11.72
CA SER A 135 4.55 -3.80 -11.14
C SER A 135 4.87 -4.34 -9.75
N LEU A 136 5.95 -5.12 -9.63
CA LEU A 136 6.52 -5.53 -8.34
C LEU A 136 7.39 -4.40 -7.77
N LEU A 137 7.01 -3.87 -6.60
CA LEU A 137 7.71 -2.75 -5.97
C LEU A 137 8.66 -3.19 -4.85
N LEU A 138 8.29 -4.25 -4.12
CA LEU A 138 9.10 -4.85 -3.06
C LEU A 138 8.74 -6.32 -2.92
N SER A 139 9.73 -7.13 -2.57
CA SER A 139 9.54 -8.50 -2.09
C SER A 139 10.34 -8.67 -0.81
N VAL A 140 9.65 -8.94 0.30
CA VAL A 140 10.25 -9.34 1.57
C VAL A 140 10.50 -10.83 1.51
N ASN A 141 11.75 -11.23 1.75
CA ASN A 141 12.23 -12.61 1.60
C ASN A 141 11.94 -13.22 0.20
N PRO A 142 12.48 -12.64 -0.88
CA PRO A 142 12.19 -13.11 -2.25
C PRO A 142 12.61 -14.56 -2.50
N GLY A 143 13.67 -15.02 -1.82
CA GLY A 143 14.16 -16.40 -1.90
C GLY A 143 13.30 -17.43 -1.18
N GLN A 144 12.36 -16.99 -0.33
CA GLN A 144 11.65 -17.86 0.62
C GLN A 144 12.63 -18.67 1.47
N ASP A 145 13.62 -18.00 2.06
CA ASP A 145 14.65 -18.60 2.91
C ASP A 145 14.25 -18.51 4.39
N THR A 146 14.46 -19.60 5.15
CA THR A 146 14.18 -19.63 6.59
C THR A 146 15.05 -18.62 7.32
N GLY A 147 14.47 -17.88 8.27
CA GLY A 147 15.18 -16.87 9.08
C GLY A 147 15.45 -15.54 8.37
N VAL A 148 14.93 -15.34 7.14
CA VAL A 148 15.09 -14.08 6.40
C VAL A 148 13.87 -13.16 6.55
N TYR A 149 12.65 -13.70 6.62
CA TYR A 149 11.49 -12.89 6.94
C TYR A 149 11.60 -12.37 8.38
N PRO A 150 11.36 -11.07 8.66
CA PRO A 150 11.58 -10.52 9.99
C PRO A 150 10.68 -11.17 11.03
N ASP A 151 11.22 -11.57 12.16
CA ASP A 151 10.46 -12.17 13.26
C ASP A 151 10.17 -11.16 14.39
N ALA A 152 10.63 -9.92 14.24
CA ALA A 152 10.21 -8.74 15.00
C ALA A 152 9.61 -7.69 14.05
N TRP A 153 8.71 -6.84 14.56
CA TRP A 153 8.07 -5.79 13.76
C TRP A 153 9.10 -4.89 13.07
N THR A 154 9.19 -5.03 11.76
CA THR A 154 10.20 -4.34 10.94
C THR A 154 9.51 -3.47 9.90
N LYS A 155 9.94 -2.22 9.79
CA LYS A 155 9.37 -1.26 8.84
C LYS A 155 9.96 -1.46 7.44
N TYR A 156 9.09 -1.50 6.44
CA TYR A 156 9.45 -1.39 5.03
C TYR A 156 8.81 -0.16 4.41
N SER A 157 9.43 0.34 3.34
CA SER A 157 8.96 1.51 2.60
C SER A 157 9.30 1.35 1.12
N VAL A 158 8.35 1.70 0.25
CA VAL A 158 8.54 1.73 -1.20
C VAL A 158 8.09 3.06 -1.76
N THR A 159 8.86 3.61 -2.69
CA THR A 159 8.52 4.84 -3.41
C THR A 159 8.08 4.48 -4.82
N LEU A 160 6.90 4.94 -5.20
CA LEU A 160 6.34 4.74 -6.53
C LEU A 160 7.08 5.62 -7.53
N ASN A 161 7.55 5.02 -8.61
CA ASN A 161 8.32 5.68 -9.67
C ASN A 161 7.92 5.09 -11.02
N GLY A 162 8.29 5.77 -12.11
CA GLY A 162 8.09 5.28 -13.48
C GLY A 162 6.70 5.50 -14.06
N LEU A 163 5.84 6.25 -13.37
CA LEU A 163 4.55 6.69 -13.93
C LEU A 163 4.75 7.77 -14.98
N SER A 164 3.93 7.77 -16.04
CA SER A 164 3.93 8.81 -17.08
C SER A 164 3.23 10.11 -16.66
N GLY A 165 2.56 10.10 -15.51
CA GLY A 165 1.85 11.23 -14.91
C GLY A 165 0.96 10.75 -13.75
N ALA A 166 0.02 11.60 -13.32
CA ALA A 166 -1.02 11.23 -12.39
C ALA A 166 -1.73 9.94 -12.85
N THR A 167 -1.68 8.89 -12.04
CA THR A 167 -2.13 7.55 -12.41
C THR A 167 -3.21 7.08 -11.46
N ASN A 168 -4.38 6.74 -12.00
CA ASN A 168 -5.41 6.06 -11.21
C ASN A 168 -4.98 4.60 -11.02
N GLY A 169 -4.52 4.26 -9.82
CA GLY A 169 -3.88 3.00 -9.52
C GLY A 169 -4.33 2.37 -8.21
N ALA A 170 -3.76 1.23 -7.87
CA ALA A 170 -4.00 0.56 -6.59
C ALA A 170 -2.74 -0.18 -6.13
N PHE A 171 -2.44 -0.11 -4.84
CA PHE A 171 -1.44 -0.96 -4.20
C PHE A 171 -2.08 -2.28 -3.74
N ALA A 172 -1.27 -3.33 -3.68
CA ALA A 172 -1.66 -4.59 -3.06
C ALA A 172 -0.50 -5.21 -2.28
N PHE A 173 -0.84 -5.83 -1.17
CA PHE A 173 -0.01 -6.80 -0.48
C PHE A 173 -0.35 -8.19 -0.99
N HIS A 174 0.67 -8.96 -1.37
CA HIS A 174 0.52 -10.30 -1.91
C HIS A 174 1.35 -11.27 -1.08
N TYR A 175 0.68 -12.03 -0.20
CA TYR A 175 1.29 -13.15 0.51
C TYR A 175 1.34 -14.32 -0.44
N SER A 176 2.54 -14.69 -0.89
CA SER A 176 2.71 -15.63 -1.99
C SER A 176 3.85 -16.60 -1.75
N LEU A 177 3.57 -17.89 -1.87
CA LEU A 177 4.56 -18.95 -1.67
C LEU A 177 4.32 -20.11 -2.62
N ASP A 178 5.39 -20.75 -3.07
CA ASP A 178 5.28 -21.79 -4.10
C ASP A 178 4.98 -23.20 -3.52
N ASP A 179 5.28 -23.40 -2.22
CA ASP A 179 5.13 -24.66 -1.47
C ASP A 179 4.63 -24.37 -0.05
N GLY A 180 3.50 -23.66 0.03
CA GLY A 180 2.84 -23.31 1.27
C GLY A 180 1.75 -24.31 1.67
N GLY A 181 0.89 -23.90 2.60
CA GLY A 181 -0.23 -24.70 3.08
C GLY A 181 0.14 -25.56 4.29
N PRO A 182 -0.86 -26.23 4.91
CA PRO A 182 -0.66 -27.03 6.13
C PRO A 182 0.38 -28.16 6.00
N ASN A 183 0.58 -28.69 4.78
CA ASN A 183 1.51 -29.78 4.51
C ASN A 183 2.71 -29.31 3.66
N GLY A 184 2.80 -28.02 3.33
CA GLY A 184 3.90 -27.44 2.57
C GLY A 184 5.18 -27.29 3.40
N THR A 185 6.29 -27.03 2.72
CA THR A 185 7.58 -26.75 3.38
C THR A 185 7.79 -25.27 3.69
N ARG A 186 6.82 -24.42 3.34
CA ARG A 186 6.84 -22.97 3.53
C ARG A 186 5.53 -22.50 4.12
N SER A 187 5.45 -21.19 4.41
CA SER A 187 4.31 -20.48 5.00
C SER A 187 4.11 -20.77 6.48
N ASN A 188 3.99 -19.70 7.27
CA ASN A 188 3.57 -19.79 8.65
C ASN A 188 2.46 -18.77 8.89
N LEU A 189 2.74 -17.70 9.62
CA LEU A 189 1.84 -16.61 9.93
C LEU A 189 2.62 -15.33 9.80
N ILE A 190 2.13 -14.40 8.98
CA ILE A 190 2.64 -13.04 8.94
C ILE A 190 1.60 -12.06 9.49
N GLY A 191 2.08 -10.94 10.02
CA GLY A 191 1.28 -9.78 10.37
C GLY A 191 1.73 -8.55 9.58
N ILE A 192 0.80 -7.68 9.22
CA ILE A 192 1.04 -6.33 8.70
C ILE A 192 0.33 -5.34 9.60
N ASP A 193 1.01 -4.25 9.94
CA ASP A 193 0.46 -3.18 10.76
C ASP A 193 1.01 -1.82 10.32
N THR A 194 0.31 -0.74 10.71
CA THR A 194 0.71 0.66 10.54
C THR A 194 1.05 0.97 9.09
N VAL A 195 0.11 0.65 8.20
CA VAL A 195 0.21 0.94 6.78
C VAL A 195 -0.05 2.43 6.56
N SER A 196 0.84 3.09 5.84
CA SER A 196 0.68 4.50 5.51
C SER A 196 1.03 4.80 4.06
N ILE A 197 0.26 5.67 3.42
CA ILE A 197 0.62 6.29 2.14
C ILE A 197 0.90 7.76 2.38
N THR A 198 2.11 8.19 2.07
CA THR A 198 2.50 9.61 2.04
C THR A 198 2.53 10.08 0.60
N ALA A 199 1.60 10.97 0.28
CA ALA A 199 1.54 11.61 -1.02
C ALA A 199 2.54 12.75 -1.14
N VAL A 200 3.28 12.81 -2.24
CA VAL A 200 4.13 13.96 -2.57
C VAL A 200 3.33 14.91 -3.47
N PRO A 201 3.19 16.20 -3.10
CA PRO A 201 2.52 17.16 -3.96
C PRO A 201 3.30 17.34 -5.27
N GLU A 202 2.60 17.33 -6.39
CA GLU A 202 3.17 17.55 -7.73
C GLU A 202 4.04 18.82 -7.78
N PRO A 203 5.20 18.81 -8.48
CA PRO A 203 6.02 20.01 -8.69
C PRO A 203 5.24 21.19 -9.27
N SER A 204 4.24 20.92 -10.11
CA SER A 204 3.33 21.92 -10.67
C SER A 204 2.51 22.63 -9.58
N THR A 205 2.11 21.93 -8.51
CA THR A 205 1.41 22.52 -7.36
C THR A 205 2.31 23.53 -6.65
N TYR A 206 3.60 23.21 -6.45
CA TYR A 206 4.55 24.14 -5.87
C TYR A 206 4.83 25.34 -6.79
N LEU A 207 4.93 25.13 -8.10
CA LEU A 207 5.10 26.20 -9.08
C LEU A 207 3.88 27.13 -9.11
N MET A 208 2.67 26.59 -9.08
CA MET A 208 1.43 27.38 -9.06
C MET A 208 1.25 28.13 -7.75
N LEU A 209 1.58 27.52 -6.61
CA LEU A 209 1.61 28.21 -5.31
C LEU A 209 2.64 29.33 -5.30
N GLY A 210 3.86 29.06 -5.77
CA GLY A 210 4.93 30.05 -5.91
C GLY A 210 4.54 31.20 -6.83
N ALA A 211 3.92 30.91 -7.98
CA ALA A 211 3.42 31.91 -8.91
C ALA A 211 2.29 32.75 -8.29
N GLY A 212 1.34 32.12 -7.60
CA GLY A 212 0.26 32.81 -6.89
C GLY A 212 0.78 33.76 -5.82
N LEU A 213 1.70 33.29 -4.98
CA LEU A 213 2.37 34.12 -3.96
C LEU A 213 3.19 35.25 -4.59
N GLY A 214 3.88 34.97 -5.70
CA GLY A 214 4.62 35.97 -6.48
C GLY A 214 3.71 37.09 -7.00
N LEU A 215 2.54 36.73 -7.56
CA LEU A 215 1.54 37.69 -8.04
C LEU A 215 0.97 38.54 -6.89
N VAL A 216 0.69 37.95 -5.73
CA VAL A 216 0.24 38.68 -4.53
C VAL A 216 1.32 39.67 -4.05
N GLY A 217 2.58 39.26 -4.02
CA GLY A 217 3.71 40.12 -3.66
C GLY A 217 3.85 41.32 -4.61
N LEU A 218 3.73 41.08 -5.92
CA LEU A 218 3.78 42.13 -6.94
C LEU A 218 2.60 43.12 -6.82
N ALA A 219 1.40 42.62 -6.55
CA ALA A 219 0.21 43.46 -6.34
C ALA A 219 0.35 44.38 -5.11
N ARG A 220 0.91 43.87 -4.00
CA ARG A 220 1.20 44.66 -2.79
C ARG A 220 2.22 45.76 -3.06
N LYS A 221 3.32 45.45 -3.77
CA LYS A 221 4.33 46.47 -4.15
C LYS A 221 3.76 47.59 -5.02
N ARG A 222 2.84 47.26 -5.94
CA ARG A 222 2.18 48.27 -6.79
C ARG A 222 1.27 49.20 -6.00
N LYS A 223 0.49 48.67 -5.05
CA LYS A 223 -0.34 49.50 -4.15
C LYS A 223 0.50 50.44 -3.27
N ALA A 224 1.63 49.97 -2.75
CA ALA A 224 2.52 50.79 -1.91
C ALA A 224 3.24 51.91 -2.68
N LYS A 225 3.43 51.78 -4.00
CA LYS A 225 3.99 52.86 -4.85
C LYS A 225 2.95 53.87 -5.35
N ALA A 226 1.66 53.56 -5.22
CA ALA A 226 0.55 54.39 -5.67
C ALA A 226 -0.12 55.17 -4.53
N ALA A 227 0.36 54.98 -3.29
CA ALA A 227 0.04 55.77 -2.11
C ALA A 227 1.20 56.71 -1.80
#